data_AF-A0AA39MEJ1-F1
#
_entry.id   AF-A0AA39MEJ1-F1
#
_cell.length_a   1.000
_cell.length_b   1.000
_cell.length_c   1.000
_cell.angle_alpha   90.00
_cell.angle_beta   90.00
_cell.angle_gamma   90.00
#
_symmetry.space_group_name_H-M   'P 1'
#
loop_
_entity.id
_entity.type
_entity.pdbx_description
1 polymer ?
#
loop_
_entity_poly.entity_id
_entity_poly.type
_entity_poly.pdbx_seq_one_letter_code
_entity_poly.pdbx_strand_id
1 'polypeptide(L)'
;MDSFYNKSKAASLVNELASERKSQYPEGFYLSELNLGAQWQRRLDFIQRLDPVEWRLVCNDEEDAATEVLFVVHGAVSSRDLALMNSKVNSKKALFLRQGLSLTGYGAESFARAVEAIPKVFALFSQDIGEHNLAEMDCVGSYQGYQSMSASNRYFTQREMAQDLSELLITKDMDPHRYLANIAGDKYVYMDDNHIGFYECKTTASGEREFIEVSPNKIQIGDIVELHMSFTAVPLKGGRKKVVSVLRSVTLLDGNLTEEAVAVKSNIRIQASSLKRKNIHEGEIMSETGRKFSHMRIREPEPTETPST
;
A
#
# COMPACT_ATOMS: atom_id res chain seq x y z
N MET A 1 -7.96 -2.16 -12.66
CA MET A 1 -6.95 -2.51 -13.68
C MET A 1 -7.66 -2.78 -14.98
N ASP A 2 -7.11 -2.28 -16.08
CA ASP A 2 -7.72 -2.39 -17.40
C ASP A 2 -7.06 -3.51 -18.22
N SER A 3 -7.42 -3.59 -19.50
CA SER A 3 -6.96 -4.61 -20.44
C SER A 3 -5.45 -4.57 -20.73
N PHE A 4 -4.75 -3.50 -20.38
CA PHE A 4 -3.32 -3.34 -20.67
C PHE A 4 -2.43 -4.01 -19.63
N TYR A 5 -2.97 -4.34 -18.45
CA TYR A 5 -2.21 -5.00 -17.39
C TYR A 5 -2.19 -6.53 -17.60
N ASN A 6 -1.01 -7.13 -17.64
CA ASN A 6 -0.83 -8.56 -17.88
C ASN A 6 -1.09 -9.38 -16.60
N LYS A 7 -2.36 -9.74 -16.40
CA LYS A 7 -2.83 -10.50 -15.23
C LYS A 7 -2.19 -11.90 -15.11
N SER A 8 -1.94 -12.57 -16.24
CA SER A 8 -1.33 -13.91 -16.23
C SER A 8 0.14 -13.85 -15.80
N LYS A 9 0.91 -12.87 -16.31
CA LYS A 9 2.29 -12.63 -15.87
C LYS A 9 2.34 -12.23 -14.40
N ALA A 10 1.40 -11.39 -13.94
CA ALA A 10 1.27 -11.03 -12.53
C ALA A 10 1.03 -12.25 -11.63
N ALA A 11 0.13 -13.16 -12.01
CA ALA A 11 -0.14 -14.38 -11.24
C ALA A 11 1.10 -15.29 -11.12
N SER A 12 1.85 -15.47 -12.21
CA SER A 12 3.11 -16.23 -12.18
C SER A 12 4.15 -15.58 -11.27
N LEU A 13 4.30 -14.25 -11.37
CA LEU A 13 5.28 -13.50 -10.58
C LEU A 13 4.95 -13.51 -9.08
N VAL A 14 3.66 -13.45 -8.71
CA VAL A 14 3.22 -13.61 -7.32
C VAL A 14 3.67 -14.96 -6.74
N ASN A 15 3.48 -16.05 -7.48
CA ASN A 15 3.91 -17.38 -7.03
C ASN A 15 5.43 -17.51 -6.93
N GLU A 16 6.16 -16.99 -7.93
CA GLU A 16 7.62 -17.02 -7.95
C GLU A 16 8.20 -16.28 -6.75
N LEU A 17 7.77 -15.02 -6.53
CA LEU A 17 8.25 -14.20 -5.41
C LEU A 17 7.88 -14.80 -4.05
N ALA A 18 6.67 -15.35 -3.91
CA ALA A 18 6.27 -16.03 -2.67
C ALA A 18 7.14 -17.27 -2.38
N SER A 19 7.44 -18.05 -3.42
CA SER A 19 8.30 -19.23 -3.30
C SER A 19 9.75 -18.85 -2.97
N GLU A 20 10.31 -17.85 -3.65
CA GLU A 20 11.66 -17.35 -3.39
C GLU A 20 11.77 -16.82 -1.96
N ARG A 21 10.80 -16.01 -1.53
CA ARG A 21 10.76 -15.44 -0.19
C ARG A 21 10.73 -16.51 0.89
N LYS A 22 9.90 -17.54 0.70
CA LYS A 22 9.84 -18.71 1.60
C LYS A 22 11.17 -19.46 1.67
N SER A 23 11.87 -19.60 0.55
CA SER A 23 13.18 -20.24 0.52
C SER A 23 14.25 -19.44 1.27
N GLN A 24 14.17 -18.11 1.22
CA GLN A 24 15.12 -17.21 1.88
C GLN A 24 14.81 -17.02 3.38
N TYR A 25 13.53 -17.02 3.74
CA TYR A 25 13.07 -16.79 5.09
C TYR A 25 12.02 -17.84 5.49
N PRO A 26 12.45 -19.09 5.78
CA PRO A 26 11.54 -20.21 6.01
C PRO A 26 10.74 -20.10 7.32
N GLU A 27 11.25 -19.35 8.31
CA GLU A 27 10.61 -19.15 9.61
C GLU A 27 9.44 -18.15 9.59
N GLY A 28 9.20 -17.50 8.44
CA GLY A 28 8.10 -16.55 8.30
C GLY A 28 6.72 -17.20 8.44
N PHE A 29 5.77 -16.46 9.03
CA PHE A 29 4.38 -16.88 9.12
C PHE A 29 3.64 -16.64 7.79
N TYR A 30 3.92 -17.44 6.76
CA TYR A 30 3.22 -17.34 5.47
C TYR A 30 1.76 -17.79 5.59
N LEU A 31 0.82 -16.91 5.28
CA LEU A 31 -0.61 -17.23 5.41
C LEU A 31 -1.02 -18.41 4.51
N SER A 32 -0.39 -18.55 3.35
CA SER A 32 -0.59 -19.64 2.39
C SER A 32 -0.17 -21.02 2.89
N GLU A 33 0.60 -21.06 3.98
CA GLU A 33 1.13 -22.27 4.60
C GLU A 33 0.49 -22.54 5.96
N LEU A 34 -0.51 -21.74 6.36
CA LEU A 34 -1.16 -21.88 7.64
C LEU A 34 -1.77 -23.27 7.79
N ASN A 35 -1.11 -24.06 8.63
CA ASN A 35 -1.53 -25.39 9.02
C ASN A 35 -1.67 -25.41 10.55
N LEU A 36 -2.92 -25.32 11.03
CA LEU A 36 -3.25 -25.29 12.46
C LEU A 36 -3.10 -26.64 13.16
N GLY A 37 -2.11 -27.44 12.76
CA GLY A 37 -1.71 -28.65 13.47
C GLY A 37 -1.12 -28.34 14.84
N ALA A 38 -0.83 -29.40 15.61
CA ALA A 38 -0.41 -29.31 17.00
C ALA A 38 0.83 -28.43 17.27
N GLN A 39 1.71 -28.23 16.28
CA GLN A 39 2.88 -27.36 16.43
C GLN A 39 2.53 -25.87 16.40
N TRP A 40 1.65 -25.44 15.49
CA TRP A 40 1.21 -24.04 15.42
C TRP A 40 0.38 -23.65 16.66
N GLN A 41 -0.49 -24.55 17.11
CA GLN A 41 -1.30 -24.34 18.31
C GLN A 41 -0.47 -24.15 19.60
N ARG A 42 0.76 -24.65 19.65
CA ARG A 42 1.66 -24.45 20.80
C ARG A 42 2.37 -23.10 20.79
N ARG A 43 2.56 -22.52 19.60
CA ARG A 43 3.26 -21.24 19.41
C ARG A 43 2.31 -20.05 19.50
N LEU A 44 1.04 -20.23 19.13
CA LEU A 44 0.05 -19.17 19.06
C LEU A 44 -0.71 -19.02 20.38
N ASP A 45 -0.89 -17.78 20.82
CA ASP A 45 -1.69 -17.42 21.99
C ASP A 45 -2.48 -16.12 21.73
N PHE A 46 -3.35 -15.75 22.67
CA PHE A 46 -4.09 -14.49 22.62
C PHE A 46 -3.71 -13.58 23.78
N ILE A 47 -3.44 -12.31 23.46
CA ILE A 47 -3.37 -11.25 24.47
C ILE A 47 -4.55 -10.31 24.34
N GLN A 48 -4.99 -9.81 25.49
CA GLN A 48 -6.00 -8.77 25.61
C GLN A 48 -5.30 -7.44 25.89
N ARG A 49 -5.54 -6.42 25.06
CA ARG A 49 -4.99 -5.06 25.24
C ARG A 49 -6.05 -3.98 25.02
N LEU A 50 -5.77 -2.77 25.52
CA LEU A 50 -6.63 -1.58 25.47
C LEU A 50 -7.94 -1.73 26.25
N ASP A 51 -8.64 -0.61 26.42
CA ASP A 51 -9.99 -0.54 26.97
C ASP A 51 -10.88 0.26 26.00
N PRO A 52 -11.88 -0.34 25.33
CA PRO A 52 -12.33 -1.71 25.48
C PRO A 52 -11.35 -2.72 24.87
N VAL A 53 -11.32 -3.91 25.47
CA VAL A 53 -10.37 -4.98 25.15
C VAL A 53 -10.41 -5.38 23.68
N GLU A 54 -9.23 -5.41 23.06
CA GLU A 54 -8.93 -6.02 21.78
C GLU A 54 -8.19 -7.35 22.00
N TRP A 55 -8.55 -8.40 21.26
CA TRP A 55 -7.86 -9.69 21.28
C TRP A 55 -6.87 -9.74 20.12
N ARG A 56 -5.60 -9.97 20.42
CA ARG A 56 -4.53 -10.07 19.41
C ARG A 56 -3.91 -11.45 19.42
N LEU A 57 -3.69 -11.96 18.23
CA LEU A 57 -2.93 -13.19 18.06
C LEU A 57 -1.44 -12.89 18.24
N VAL A 58 -0.80 -13.58 19.16
CA VAL A 58 0.64 -13.48 19.45
C VAL A 58 1.33 -14.81 19.26
N CYS A 59 2.64 -14.77 19.04
CA CYS A 59 3.51 -15.93 19.14
C CYS A 59 4.37 -15.84 20.40
N ASN A 60 4.45 -16.96 21.10
CA ASN A 60 5.37 -17.17 22.21
C ASN A 60 6.63 -17.82 21.65
N ASP A 61 7.72 -17.06 21.55
CA ASP A 61 9.05 -17.62 21.32
C ASP A 61 9.73 -17.74 22.70
N GLU A 62 10.34 -18.90 22.99
CA GLU A 62 10.72 -19.33 24.36
C GLU A 62 11.68 -18.37 25.11
N GLU A 63 12.31 -17.42 24.41
CA GLU A 63 13.29 -16.48 24.98
C GLU A 63 12.81 -15.02 25.04
N ASP A 64 11.73 -14.65 24.34
CA ASP A 64 11.28 -13.26 24.18
C ASP A 64 9.86 -13.01 24.71
N ALA A 65 9.54 -11.74 24.96
CA ALA A 65 8.18 -11.34 25.28
C ALA A 65 7.25 -11.65 24.10
N ALA A 66 6.02 -12.10 24.38
CA ALA A 66 5.05 -12.47 23.35
C ALA A 66 4.88 -11.36 22.29
N THR A 67 5.13 -11.69 21.02
CA THR A 67 5.08 -10.75 19.89
C THR A 67 3.86 -10.96 19.02
N GLU A 68 3.34 -9.89 18.42
CA GLU A 68 2.21 -10.00 17.47
C GLU A 68 2.59 -10.87 16.27
N VAL A 69 1.69 -11.78 15.88
CA VAL A 69 1.90 -12.61 14.69
C VAL A 69 1.68 -11.79 13.42
N LEU A 70 2.74 -11.67 12.62
CA LEU A 70 2.72 -11.00 11.33
C LEU A 70 2.67 -12.03 10.20
N PHE A 71 1.49 -12.19 9.61
CA PHE A 71 1.30 -13.03 8.46
C PHE A 71 1.82 -12.38 7.18
N VAL A 72 2.55 -13.15 6.38
CA VAL A 72 3.12 -12.74 5.10
C VAL A 72 2.19 -13.18 3.97
N VAL A 73 1.83 -12.24 3.08
CA VAL A 73 1.02 -12.49 1.88
C VAL A 73 1.61 -11.74 0.69
N HIS A 74 1.67 -12.41 -0.47
CA HIS A 74 2.11 -11.82 -1.73
C HIS A 74 0.92 -11.61 -2.67
N GLY A 75 0.83 -10.48 -3.35
CA GLY A 75 -0.22 -10.26 -4.34
C GLY A 75 -0.10 -8.94 -5.08
N ALA A 76 -0.97 -8.74 -6.08
CA ALA A 76 -1.04 -7.51 -6.85
C ALA A 76 -2.02 -6.52 -6.21
N VAL A 77 -1.63 -5.25 -6.09
CA VAL A 77 -2.47 -4.19 -5.51
C VAL A 77 -3.66 -3.90 -6.41
N SER A 78 -4.86 -4.27 -5.98
CA SER A 78 -6.12 -4.08 -6.71
C SER A 78 -6.84 -2.77 -6.38
N SER A 79 -6.65 -2.29 -5.14
CA SER A 79 -7.17 -1.02 -4.61
C SER A 79 -6.24 -0.51 -3.52
N ARG A 80 -6.18 0.81 -3.35
CA ARG A 80 -5.41 1.46 -2.30
C ARG A 80 -6.15 2.64 -1.70
N ASP A 81 -6.15 2.70 -0.38
CA ASP A 81 -6.54 3.85 0.43
C ASP A 81 -5.34 4.23 1.30
N LEU A 82 -4.26 4.62 0.63
CA LEU A 82 -2.99 5.04 1.23
C LEU A 82 -2.76 6.55 1.05
N ALA A 83 -3.80 7.27 0.60
CA ALA A 83 -3.63 8.61 0.09
C ALA A 83 -3.14 9.54 1.20
N LEU A 84 -2.14 10.36 0.84
CA LEU A 84 -1.86 11.61 1.53
C LEU A 84 -3.19 12.31 1.82
N MET A 85 -3.34 12.79 3.05
CA MET A 85 -4.54 13.52 3.41
C MET A 85 -4.51 14.89 2.73
N ASN A 86 -5.03 14.90 1.50
CA ASN A 86 -5.07 16.04 0.58
C ASN A 86 -6.39 16.80 0.64
N SER A 87 -7.35 16.28 1.40
CA SER A 87 -8.65 16.92 1.60
C SER A 87 -9.02 16.97 3.08
N LYS A 88 -9.79 17.99 3.46
CA LYS A 88 -10.29 18.11 4.82
C LYS A 88 -11.21 16.94 5.12
N VAL A 89 -10.94 16.26 6.23
CA VAL A 89 -11.82 15.21 6.74
C VAL A 89 -12.68 15.74 7.87
N ASN A 90 -13.90 15.23 7.95
CA ASN A 90 -14.81 15.52 9.04
C ASN A 90 -14.23 14.97 10.36
N SER A 91 -13.92 15.85 11.31
CA SER A 91 -13.37 15.49 12.62
C SER A 91 -14.25 14.52 13.41
N LYS A 92 -15.57 14.49 13.18
CA LYS A 92 -16.49 13.51 13.79
C LYS A 92 -16.23 12.08 13.31
N LYS A 93 -15.53 11.90 12.20
CA LYS A 93 -15.20 10.59 11.61
C LYS A 93 -13.75 10.18 11.82
N ALA A 94 -12.97 10.93 12.63
CA ALA A 94 -11.54 10.70 12.84
C ALA A 94 -11.20 9.24 13.20
N LEU A 95 -11.95 8.63 14.13
CA LEU A 95 -11.74 7.25 14.57
C LEU A 95 -12.02 6.18 13.51
N PHE A 96 -12.75 6.55 12.46
CA PHE A 96 -13.07 5.66 11.35
C PHE A 96 -12.12 5.87 10.18
N LEU A 97 -11.16 6.79 10.28
CA LEU A 97 -10.13 6.94 9.27
C LEU A 97 -9.20 5.74 9.31
N ARG A 98 -9.02 5.14 8.15
CA ARG A 98 -8.15 3.99 7.95
C ARG A 98 -7.26 4.23 6.75
N GLN A 99 -6.14 3.53 6.76
CA GLN A 99 -5.27 3.38 5.60
C GLN A 99 -5.12 1.89 5.31
N GLY A 100 -5.17 1.51 4.05
CA GLY A 100 -5.17 0.10 3.69
C GLY A 100 -5.05 -0.18 2.20
N LEU A 101 -4.95 -1.47 1.91
CA LEU A 101 -4.83 -2.00 0.56
C LEU A 101 -5.79 -3.17 0.37
N SER A 102 -6.11 -3.42 -0.89
CA SER A 102 -6.70 -4.69 -1.30
C SER A 102 -5.81 -5.36 -2.32
N LEU A 103 -5.52 -6.64 -2.11
CA LEU A 103 -4.74 -7.46 -3.02
C LEU A 103 -5.63 -8.39 -3.83
N THR A 104 -5.11 -8.82 -4.98
CA THR A 104 -5.59 -9.98 -5.71
C THR A 104 -4.40 -10.78 -6.25
N GLY A 105 -4.52 -12.10 -6.30
CA GLY A 105 -3.49 -12.97 -6.86
C GLY A 105 -3.62 -13.23 -8.37
N TYR A 106 -4.68 -12.75 -9.01
CA TYR A 106 -4.99 -13.05 -10.42
C TYR A 106 -4.98 -14.55 -10.78
N GLY A 107 -5.30 -15.42 -9.81
CA GLY A 107 -5.27 -16.88 -9.98
C GLY A 107 -3.97 -17.54 -9.49
N ALA A 108 -3.05 -16.80 -8.89
CA ALA A 108 -1.88 -17.36 -8.21
C ALA A 108 -2.30 -18.31 -7.08
N GLU A 109 -1.77 -19.53 -7.11
CA GLU A 109 -2.05 -20.58 -6.12
C GLU A 109 -1.64 -20.18 -4.71
N SER A 110 -0.46 -19.56 -4.55
CA SER A 110 0.01 -19.07 -3.23
C SER A 110 -0.99 -18.10 -2.60
N PHE A 111 -1.52 -17.17 -3.38
CA PHE A 111 -2.54 -16.22 -2.92
C PHE A 111 -3.89 -16.91 -2.64
N ALA A 112 -4.32 -17.83 -3.50
CA ALA A 112 -5.55 -18.59 -3.27
C ALA A 112 -5.49 -19.37 -1.94
N ARG A 113 -4.36 -20.05 -1.68
CA ARG A 113 -4.12 -20.75 -0.40
C ARG A 113 -4.13 -19.80 0.79
N ALA A 114 -3.61 -18.58 0.64
CA ALA A 114 -3.67 -17.56 1.68
C ALA A 114 -5.13 -17.15 1.97
N VAL A 115 -5.94 -16.91 0.94
CA VAL A 115 -7.37 -16.60 1.10
C VAL A 115 -8.14 -17.77 1.76
N GLU A 116 -7.83 -19.01 1.38
CA GLU A 116 -8.43 -20.21 1.99
C GLU A 116 -8.01 -20.45 3.44
N ALA A 117 -6.88 -19.88 3.88
CA ALA A 117 -6.42 -19.95 5.26
C ALA A 117 -7.15 -18.98 6.20
N ILE A 118 -7.72 -17.90 5.67
CA ILE A 118 -8.39 -16.85 6.46
C ILE A 118 -9.54 -17.40 7.34
N PRO A 119 -10.43 -18.29 6.85
CA PRO A 119 -11.43 -18.93 7.71
C PRO A 119 -10.83 -19.75 8.86
N LYS A 120 -9.64 -20.32 8.68
CA LYS A 120 -8.94 -21.05 9.75
C LYS A 120 -8.47 -20.11 10.85
N VAL A 121 -7.98 -18.92 10.48
CA VAL A 121 -7.65 -17.87 11.46
C VAL A 121 -8.91 -17.45 12.21
N PHE A 122 -10.03 -17.22 11.52
CA PHE A 122 -11.30 -16.91 12.17
C PHE A 122 -11.74 -17.99 13.17
N ALA A 123 -11.54 -19.27 12.83
CA ALA A 123 -11.83 -20.37 13.74
C ALA A 123 -11.00 -20.33 15.03
N LEU A 124 -9.75 -19.86 15.00
CA LEU A 124 -8.94 -19.65 16.21
C LEU A 124 -9.59 -18.63 17.15
N PHE A 125 -9.98 -17.46 16.61
CA PHE A 125 -10.70 -16.46 17.39
C PHE A 125 -12.03 -16.98 17.92
N SER A 126 -12.73 -17.82 17.13
CA SER A 126 -14.01 -18.41 17.53
C SER A 126 -13.86 -19.37 18.71
N GLN A 127 -12.76 -20.12 18.76
CA GLN A 127 -12.46 -21.02 19.88
C GLN A 127 -12.18 -20.26 21.18
N ASP A 128 -11.47 -19.13 21.10
CA ASP A 128 -11.10 -18.33 22.28
C ASP A 128 -12.25 -17.43 22.76
N ILE A 129 -12.90 -16.71 21.85
CA ILE A 129 -13.91 -15.68 22.17
C ILE A 129 -15.33 -16.26 22.21
N GLY A 130 -15.56 -17.40 21.56
CA GLY A 130 -16.85 -18.03 21.37
C GLY A 130 -17.56 -17.54 20.09
N GLU A 131 -18.03 -18.47 19.26
CA GLU A 131 -18.63 -18.20 17.95
C GLU A 131 -19.78 -17.19 17.99
N HIS A 132 -20.70 -17.34 18.94
CA HIS A 132 -21.86 -16.44 19.08
C HIS A 132 -21.47 -14.99 19.43
N ASN A 133 -20.26 -14.79 19.93
CA ASN A 133 -19.72 -13.48 20.27
C ASN A 133 -19.00 -12.82 19.08
N LEU A 134 -18.72 -13.54 18.00
CA LEU A 134 -18.04 -12.99 16.83
C LEU A 134 -19.01 -12.52 15.77
N ALA A 135 -18.71 -11.38 15.15
CA ALA A 135 -19.34 -10.88 13.92
C ALA A 135 -18.67 -11.46 12.67
N GLU A 136 -19.35 -11.37 11.53
CA GLU A 136 -18.79 -11.78 10.25
C GLU A 136 -17.52 -10.98 9.90
N MET A 137 -16.55 -11.67 9.33
CA MET A 137 -15.32 -11.07 8.84
C MET A 137 -15.46 -10.69 7.36
N ASP A 138 -14.97 -9.51 6.99
CA ASP A 138 -15.17 -8.89 5.67
C ASP A 138 -13.86 -8.56 4.94
N CYS A 139 -12.77 -9.26 5.28
CA CYS A 139 -11.47 -9.04 4.64
C CYS A 139 -11.29 -9.82 3.33
N VAL A 140 -12.21 -10.71 2.94
CA VAL A 140 -12.15 -11.48 1.69
C VAL A 140 -13.25 -10.99 0.75
N GLY A 141 -12.92 -10.86 -0.53
CA GLY A 141 -13.85 -10.40 -1.54
C GLY A 141 -13.49 -10.89 -2.94
N SER A 142 -13.98 -10.16 -3.94
CA SER A 142 -13.61 -10.37 -5.33
C SER A 142 -13.20 -9.08 -6.03
N TYR A 143 -12.33 -9.21 -7.01
CA TYR A 143 -11.89 -8.13 -7.89
C TYR A 143 -11.86 -8.63 -9.33
N GLN A 144 -12.76 -8.10 -10.17
CA GLN A 144 -12.84 -8.48 -11.59
C GLN A 144 -12.92 -10.00 -11.82
N GLY A 145 -13.66 -10.71 -10.96
CA GLY A 145 -13.82 -12.17 -11.01
C GLY A 145 -12.73 -12.98 -10.33
N TYR A 146 -11.66 -12.36 -9.82
CA TYR A 146 -10.62 -13.02 -9.04
C TYR A 146 -10.86 -12.85 -7.54
N GLN A 147 -10.38 -13.80 -6.73
CA GLN A 147 -10.34 -13.63 -5.27
C GLN A 147 -9.52 -12.39 -4.90
N SER A 148 -9.98 -11.66 -3.88
CA SER A 148 -9.26 -10.55 -3.30
C SER A 148 -9.29 -10.60 -1.78
N MET A 149 -8.34 -9.92 -1.16
CA MET A 149 -8.36 -9.69 0.28
C MET A 149 -7.94 -8.27 0.61
N SER A 150 -8.39 -7.75 1.74
CA SER A 150 -8.08 -6.40 2.23
C SER A 150 -7.44 -6.44 3.62
N ALA A 151 -6.54 -5.49 3.86
CA ALA A 151 -5.97 -5.22 5.18
C ALA A 151 -5.90 -3.71 5.38
N SER A 152 -6.19 -3.24 6.59
CA SER A 152 -6.18 -1.82 6.89
C SER A 152 -5.86 -1.54 8.36
N ASN A 153 -5.17 -0.43 8.61
CA ASN A 153 -4.93 0.07 9.96
C ASN A 153 -5.67 1.39 10.19
N ARG A 154 -6.05 1.67 11.43
CA ARG A 154 -6.64 2.95 11.82
C ARG A 154 -5.53 4.00 11.89
N TYR A 155 -5.83 5.24 11.49
CA TYR A 155 -4.89 6.35 11.68
C TYR A 155 -4.73 6.75 13.15
N PHE A 156 -5.73 6.48 13.97
CA PHE A 156 -5.81 7.06 15.30
C PHE A 156 -6.33 6.07 16.33
N THR A 157 -5.83 6.22 17.54
CA THR A 157 -6.39 5.61 18.76
C THR A 157 -6.89 6.73 19.68
N GLN A 158 -7.93 6.49 20.47
CA GLN A 158 -8.36 7.46 21.48
C GLN A 158 -7.27 7.61 22.55
N ARG A 159 -6.95 8.85 22.93
CA ARG A 159 -5.89 9.13 23.91
C ARG A 159 -6.15 8.44 25.26
N GLU A 160 -7.41 8.38 25.68
CA GLU A 160 -7.84 7.69 26.91
C GLU A 160 -7.50 6.19 26.93
N MET A 161 -7.42 5.57 25.76
CA MET A 161 -7.09 4.14 25.58
C MET A 161 -5.58 3.89 25.48
N ALA A 162 -4.79 4.95 25.36
CA ALA A 162 -3.38 4.93 25.00
C ALA A 162 -2.46 5.44 26.12
N GLN A 163 -2.92 5.43 27.38
CA GLN A 163 -2.28 6.12 28.51
C GLN A 163 -0.82 5.71 28.75
N ASP A 164 -0.43 4.47 28.39
CA ASP A 164 0.94 3.95 28.58
C ASP A 164 1.71 3.78 27.25
N LEU A 165 1.19 4.30 26.14
CA LEU A 165 1.76 4.09 24.81
C LEU A 165 2.45 5.37 24.30
N SER A 166 3.56 5.18 23.60
CA SER A 166 4.32 6.28 23.03
C SER A 166 3.63 6.86 21.79
N GLU A 167 3.39 8.17 21.82
CA GLU A 167 2.85 8.92 20.69
C GLU A 167 3.94 9.13 19.63
N LEU A 168 3.62 8.80 18.39
CA LEU A 168 4.45 9.04 17.22
C LEU A 168 4.06 10.35 16.54
N LEU A 169 5.04 10.99 15.91
CA LEU A 169 4.80 12.19 15.12
C LEU A 169 4.19 11.83 13.77
N ILE A 170 3.11 12.52 13.41
CA ILE A 170 2.54 12.46 12.05
C ILE A 170 3.47 13.24 11.12
N THR A 171 4.11 12.54 10.19
CA THR A 171 5.11 13.13 9.29
C THR A 171 4.46 13.95 8.18
N LYS A 172 5.23 14.86 7.59
CA LYS A 172 4.79 15.68 6.44
C LYS A 172 4.49 14.83 5.21
N ASP A 173 5.14 13.67 5.10
CA ASP A 173 4.92 12.71 4.01
C ASP A 173 3.63 11.91 4.16
N MET A 174 2.96 11.96 5.31
CA MET A 174 1.62 11.42 5.51
C MET A 174 0.55 12.52 5.46
N ASP A 175 0.88 13.68 6.02
CA ASP A 175 -0.05 14.79 6.20
C ASP A 175 0.53 16.16 5.78
N PRO A 176 0.74 16.39 4.46
CA PRO A 176 1.41 17.60 3.96
C PRO A 176 0.70 18.90 4.36
N HIS A 177 -0.62 18.82 4.56
CA HIS A 177 -1.50 19.95 4.89
C HIS A 177 -1.94 19.98 6.36
N ARG A 178 -1.38 19.10 7.20
CA ARG A 178 -1.69 18.99 8.64
C ARG A 178 -3.16 18.67 8.95
N TYR A 179 -3.92 18.07 8.03
CA TYR A 179 -5.31 17.69 8.26
C TYR A 179 -5.45 16.58 9.29
N LEU A 180 -4.61 15.54 9.25
CA LEU A 180 -4.58 14.49 10.28
C LEU A 180 -4.16 15.07 11.63
N ALA A 181 -3.09 15.84 11.68
CA ALA A 181 -2.61 16.47 12.91
C ALA A 181 -3.67 17.37 13.54
N ASN A 182 -4.38 18.17 12.73
CA ASN A 182 -5.44 19.04 13.22
C ASN A 182 -6.67 18.25 13.69
N ILE A 183 -6.97 17.10 13.07
CA ILE A 183 -8.08 16.23 13.47
C ILE A 183 -7.75 15.48 14.76
N ALA A 184 -6.49 15.07 14.92
CA ALA A 184 -6.01 14.37 16.12
C ALA A 184 -6.28 15.22 17.37
N GLY A 185 -5.81 16.47 17.33
CA GLY A 185 -5.92 17.42 18.45
C GLY A 185 -5.51 16.76 19.77
N ASP A 186 -6.28 17.03 20.82
CA ASP A 186 -6.01 16.44 22.14
C ASP A 186 -6.70 15.08 22.35
N LYS A 187 -7.58 14.68 21.43
CA LYS A 187 -8.49 13.53 21.62
C LYS A 187 -7.91 12.21 21.11
N TYR A 188 -7.03 12.30 20.11
CA TYR A 188 -6.52 11.13 19.42
C TYR A 188 -5.00 11.16 19.37
N VAL A 189 -4.41 9.97 19.31
CA VAL A 189 -2.98 9.76 19.20
C VAL A 189 -2.68 8.87 17.99
N TYR A 190 -1.58 9.18 17.33
CA TYR A 190 -0.93 8.28 16.38
C TYR A 190 0.21 7.57 17.11
N MET A 191 0.32 6.26 16.97
CA MET A 191 1.27 5.43 17.72
C MET A 191 1.85 4.37 16.81
N ASP A 192 2.84 3.62 17.31
CA ASP A 192 3.42 2.46 16.63
C ASP A 192 2.34 1.48 16.12
N ASP A 193 1.31 1.31 16.94
CA ASP A 193 0.18 0.44 16.63
C ASP A 193 -0.70 0.93 15.46
N ASN A 194 -0.59 2.20 15.08
CA ASN A 194 -1.27 2.83 13.94
C ASN A 194 -0.34 2.98 12.74
N HIS A 195 0.96 2.72 12.93
CA HIS A 195 1.97 2.84 11.91
C HIS A 195 1.87 1.71 10.88
N ILE A 196 2.22 2.06 9.64
CA ILE A 196 2.36 1.11 8.53
C ILE A 196 3.72 1.41 7.90
N GLY A 197 4.61 0.42 7.91
CA GLY A 197 5.90 0.53 7.22
C GLY A 197 5.73 0.37 5.71
N PHE A 198 6.38 1.22 4.92
CA PHE A 198 6.38 1.15 3.46
C PHE A 198 7.80 0.98 2.96
N TYR A 199 8.06 -0.10 2.23
CA TYR A 199 9.38 -0.47 1.76
C TYR A 199 9.40 -0.74 0.27
N GLU A 200 10.58 -0.65 -0.32
CA GLU A 200 10.91 -1.19 -1.63
C GLU A 200 12.02 -2.24 -1.44
N CYS A 201 11.80 -3.42 -2.00
CA CYS A 201 12.82 -4.46 -2.07
C CYS A 201 13.72 -4.19 -3.27
N LYS A 202 15.03 -4.05 -3.04
CA LYS A 202 16.04 -3.97 -4.09
C LYS A 202 16.99 -5.13 -3.99
N THR A 203 17.40 -5.67 -5.13
CA THR A 203 18.48 -6.65 -5.19
C THR A 203 19.80 -5.91 -5.38
N THR A 204 20.70 -6.08 -4.42
CA THR A 204 22.06 -5.54 -4.46
C THR A 204 22.90 -6.26 -5.53
N ALA A 205 24.08 -5.71 -5.85
CA ALA A 205 24.99 -6.34 -6.81
C ALA A 205 25.50 -7.73 -6.35
N SER A 206 25.48 -8.02 -5.05
CA SER A 206 25.80 -9.33 -4.48
C SER A 206 24.64 -10.33 -4.55
N GLY A 207 23.44 -9.90 -4.99
CA GLY A 207 22.23 -10.72 -5.01
C GLY A 207 21.44 -10.69 -3.70
N GLU A 208 21.89 -9.95 -2.68
CA GLU A 208 21.16 -9.80 -1.42
C GLU A 208 20.01 -8.80 -1.56
N ARG A 209 18.89 -9.06 -0.88
CA ARG A 209 17.74 -8.15 -0.84
C ARG A 209 17.92 -7.09 0.24
N GLU A 210 17.81 -5.83 -0.15
CA GLU A 210 17.78 -4.67 0.73
C GLU A 210 16.36 -4.08 0.76
N PHE A 211 15.88 -3.73 1.95
CA PHE A 211 14.57 -3.12 2.14
C PHE A 211 14.76 -1.65 2.49
N ILE A 212 14.34 -0.77 1.59
CA ILE A 212 14.51 0.67 1.75
C ILE A 212 13.15 1.29 2.02
N GLU A 213 13.06 2.14 3.05
CA GLU A 213 11.83 2.86 3.34
C GLU A 213 11.45 3.82 2.20
N VAL A 214 10.18 3.84 1.84
CA VAL A 214 9.66 4.65 0.72
C VAL A 214 8.35 5.33 1.10
N SER A 215 8.01 6.40 0.38
CA SER A 215 6.69 7.03 0.54
C SER A 215 5.56 6.05 0.16
N PRO A 216 4.42 6.05 0.86
CA PRO A 216 3.23 5.28 0.47
C PRO A 216 2.74 5.61 -0.96
N ASN A 217 3.08 6.79 -1.48
CA ASN A 217 2.79 7.18 -2.85
C ASN A 217 3.53 6.34 -3.90
N LYS A 218 4.61 5.65 -3.53
CA LYS A 218 5.33 4.77 -4.44
C LYS A 218 4.53 3.52 -4.79
N ILE A 219 3.65 3.06 -3.89
CA ILE A 219 2.80 1.89 -4.11
C ILE A 219 1.60 2.26 -5.01
N GLN A 220 1.51 1.65 -6.17
CA GLN A 220 0.48 1.87 -7.18
C GLN A 220 -0.43 0.66 -7.36
N ILE A 221 -1.61 0.91 -7.94
CA ILE A 221 -2.51 -0.18 -8.36
C ILE A 221 -1.86 -0.93 -9.52
N GLY A 222 -1.65 -2.23 -9.33
CA GLY A 222 -0.95 -3.11 -10.26
C GLY A 222 0.38 -3.64 -9.72
N ASP A 223 0.95 -2.98 -8.72
CA ASP A 223 2.25 -3.40 -8.19
C ASP A 223 2.14 -4.74 -7.46
N ILE A 224 3.17 -5.57 -7.60
CA ILE A 224 3.30 -6.80 -6.82
C ILE A 224 3.98 -6.46 -5.50
N VAL A 225 3.32 -6.80 -4.41
CA VAL A 225 3.77 -6.46 -3.05
C VAL A 225 3.79 -7.68 -2.14
N GLU A 226 4.65 -7.61 -1.13
CA GLU A 226 4.56 -8.39 0.10
C GLU A 226 3.82 -7.54 1.15
N LEU A 227 2.80 -8.11 1.77
CA LEU A 227 2.11 -7.54 2.92
C LEU A 227 2.46 -8.30 4.19
N HIS A 228 2.79 -7.56 5.24
CA HIS A 228 2.72 -8.07 6.60
C HIS A 228 1.43 -7.57 7.25
N MET A 229 0.65 -8.51 7.76
CA MET A 229 -0.62 -8.22 8.40
C MET A 229 -0.88 -9.12 9.59
N SER A 230 -1.60 -8.61 10.57
CA SER A 230 -2.08 -9.38 11.71
C SER A 230 -3.60 -9.48 11.69
N PHE A 231 -4.15 -10.30 12.58
CA PHE A 231 -5.59 -10.37 12.84
C PHE A 231 -5.84 -9.95 14.28
N THR A 232 -6.88 -9.15 14.49
CA THR A 232 -7.29 -8.66 15.82
C THR A 232 -8.79 -8.70 15.92
N ALA A 233 -9.35 -9.16 17.05
CA ALA A 233 -10.77 -9.00 17.33
C ALA A 233 -11.02 -7.70 18.09
N VAL A 234 -11.81 -6.82 17.49
CA VAL A 234 -12.17 -5.52 18.07
C VAL A 234 -13.64 -5.53 18.54
N PRO A 235 -13.97 -4.86 19.65
CA PRO A 235 -15.34 -4.82 20.16
C PRO A 235 -16.25 -3.98 19.26
N LEU A 236 -17.47 -4.46 19.06
CA LEU A 236 -18.56 -3.74 18.38
C LEU A 236 -19.59 -3.25 19.40
N LYS A 237 -20.41 -2.28 18.97
CA LYS A 237 -21.64 -1.94 19.68
C LYS A 237 -22.53 -3.18 19.78
N GLY A 238 -23.03 -3.47 20.99
CA GLY A 238 -23.85 -4.65 21.25
C GLY A 238 -23.08 -5.88 21.74
N GLY A 239 -21.80 -5.75 22.10
CA GLY A 239 -21.04 -6.79 22.82
C GLY A 239 -20.45 -7.91 21.95
N ARG A 240 -20.79 -7.95 20.66
CA ARG A 240 -20.08 -8.77 19.65
C ARG A 240 -18.71 -8.19 19.35
N LYS A 241 -17.80 -9.02 18.83
CA LYS A 241 -16.45 -8.66 18.45
C LYS A 241 -16.26 -8.97 16.97
N LYS A 242 -15.49 -8.16 16.25
CA LYS A 242 -15.21 -8.37 14.84
C LYS A 242 -13.74 -8.66 14.65
N VAL A 243 -13.42 -9.78 14.02
CA VAL A 243 -12.05 -10.05 13.57
C VAL A 243 -11.76 -9.16 12.37
N VAL A 244 -10.67 -8.39 12.43
CA VAL A 244 -10.22 -7.50 11.37
C VAL A 244 -8.77 -7.80 11.01
N SER A 245 -8.44 -7.64 9.73
CA SER A 245 -7.07 -7.68 9.21
C SER A 245 -6.39 -6.33 9.40
N VAL A 246 -5.33 -6.29 10.21
CA VAL A 246 -4.56 -5.08 10.49
C VAL A 246 -3.33 -5.08 9.59
N LEU A 247 -3.19 -4.04 8.78
CA LEU A 247 -2.02 -3.86 7.92
C LEU A 247 -0.85 -3.29 8.74
N ARG A 248 0.32 -3.93 8.68
CA ARG A 248 1.52 -3.54 9.43
C ARG A 248 2.66 -3.06 8.54
N SER A 249 2.87 -3.69 7.39
CA SER A 249 3.78 -3.17 6.38
C SER A 249 3.45 -3.61 4.97
N VAL A 250 3.98 -2.87 4.01
CA VAL A 250 3.86 -3.09 2.57
C VAL A 250 5.25 -2.97 1.96
N THR A 251 5.69 -4.00 1.26
CA THR A 251 6.95 -3.99 0.51
C THR A 251 6.67 -4.11 -0.98
N LEU A 252 7.09 -3.12 -1.77
CA LEU A 252 7.10 -3.18 -3.22
C LEU A 252 8.15 -4.20 -3.68
N LEU A 253 7.72 -5.24 -4.40
CA LEU A 253 8.59 -6.26 -4.96
C LEU A 253 8.81 -6.07 -6.46
N ASP A 254 7.75 -5.75 -7.20
CA ASP A 254 7.83 -5.48 -8.65
C ASP A 254 6.76 -4.46 -9.06
N GLY A 255 7.20 -3.38 -9.72
CA GLY A 255 6.34 -2.38 -10.35
C GLY A 255 6.36 -2.41 -11.89
N ASN A 256 7.12 -3.32 -12.50
CA ASN A 256 7.39 -3.33 -13.93
C ASN A 256 6.11 -3.54 -14.74
N LEU A 257 5.22 -4.44 -14.29
CA LEU A 257 3.94 -4.68 -14.97
C LEU A 257 3.02 -3.45 -14.96
N THR A 258 3.07 -2.68 -13.87
CA THR A 258 2.35 -1.41 -13.76
C THR A 258 2.92 -0.38 -14.72
N GLU A 259 4.25 -0.23 -14.73
CA GLU A 259 4.96 0.70 -15.61
C GLU A 259 4.72 0.39 -17.10
N GLU A 260 4.85 -0.88 -17.49
CA GLU A 260 4.54 -1.37 -18.85
C GLU A 260 3.10 -0.98 -19.26
N ALA A 261 2.12 -1.25 -18.39
CA ALA A 261 0.73 -0.93 -18.66
C ALA A 261 0.48 0.59 -18.77
N VAL A 262 1.15 1.40 -17.95
CA VAL A 262 1.06 2.86 -18.01
C VAL A 262 1.70 3.39 -19.31
N ALA A 263 2.86 2.87 -19.71
CA ALA A 263 3.57 3.27 -20.92
C ALA A 263 2.74 2.99 -22.19
N VAL A 264 2.08 1.83 -22.27
CA VAL A 264 1.18 1.50 -23.38
C VAL A 264 0.02 2.50 -23.46
N LYS A 265 -0.61 2.82 -22.32
CA LYS A 265 -1.71 3.81 -22.26
C LYS A 265 -1.26 5.21 -22.66
N SER A 266 -0.10 5.65 -22.19
CA SER A 266 0.43 6.97 -22.55
C SER A 266 0.71 7.05 -24.05
N ASN A 267 1.28 6.01 -24.65
CA ASN A 267 1.54 5.97 -26.09
C ASN A 267 0.26 6.08 -26.92
N ILE A 268 -0.79 5.34 -26.55
CA ILE A 268 -2.11 5.43 -27.22
C ILE A 268 -2.69 6.85 -27.10
N ARG A 269 -2.60 7.46 -25.91
CA ARG A 269 -3.08 8.83 -25.68
C ARG A 269 -2.32 9.87 -26.49
N ILE A 270 -1.00 9.75 -26.57
CA ILE A 270 -0.14 10.64 -27.37
C ILE A 270 -0.51 10.51 -28.86
N GLN A 271 -0.64 9.29 -29.38
CA GLN A 271 -1.04 9.05 -30.76
C GLN A 271 -2.42 9.64 -31.08
N ALA A 272 -3.41 9.43 -30.20
CA ALA A 272 -4.76 10.00 -30.35
C ALA A 272 -4.77 11.54 -30.37
N SER A 273 -3.89 12.18 -29.59
CA SER A 273 -3.76 13.65 -29.57
C SER A 273 -3.07 14.23 -30.82
N SER A 274 -2.19 13.45 -31.46
CA SER A 274 -1.46 13.87 -32.68
C SER A 274 -2.34 13.86 -33.94
N LEU A 275 -3.47 13.14 -33.93
CA LEU A 275 -4.40 12.97 -35.07
C LEU A 275 -5.45 14.09 -35.20
N LYS A 276 -5.38 15.17 -34.40
CA LYS A 276 -6.25 16.36 -34.55
C LYS A 276 -5.44 17.66 -34.72
N ARG A 277 -4.78 17.81 -35.86
CA ARG A 277 -4.51 19.14 -36.43
C ARG A 277 -5.09 19.19 -37.84
N LYS A 278 -6.36 19.59 -37.93
CA LYS A 278 -6.90 20.12 -39.17
C LYS A 278 -6.32 21.54 -39.30
N ASN A 279 -5.36 21.74 -40.21
CA ASN A 279 -4.85 23.08 -40.52
C ASN A 279 -6.03 23.93 -41.02
N ILE A 280 -6.49 24.88 -40.20
CA ILE A 280 -7.45 25.92 -40.59
C ILE A 280 -6.63 27.19 -40.75
N HIS A 281 -5.80 27.27 -41.79
CA HIS A 281 -5.27 28.51 -42.38
C HIS A 281 -4.46 28.13 -43.65
N GLU A 282 -5.15 27.57 -44.63
CA GLU A 282 -4.72 27.67 -46.03
C GLU A 282 -5.64 28.68 -46.69
N GLY A 283 -5.22 29.94 -46.71
CA GLY A 283 -5.98 31.04 -47.30
C GLY A 283 -6.08 32.22 -46.36
N GLU A 284 -5.39 33.29 -46.72
CA GLU A 284 -5.31 34.60 -46.07
C GLU A 284 -4.22 34.73 -44.98
N ILE A 285 -3.46 35.84 -45.07
CA ILE A 285 -2.33 36.25 -44.23
C ILE A 285 -0.95 35.68 -44.64
N MET A 286 -0.53 35.96 -45.87
CA MET A 286 0.90 35.97 -46.27
C MET A 286 1.35 37.27 -46.97
N SER A 287 0.57 38.36 -46.96
CA SER A 287 0.97 39.60 -47.67
C SER A 287 1.46 40.76 -46.80
N GLU A 288 1.19 40.78 -45.48
CA GLU A 288 1.51 41.97 -44.66
C GLU A 288 2.79 41.88 -43.81
N THR A 289 3.27 40.68 -43.47
CA THR A 289 4.43 40.56 -42.56
C THR A 289 5.78 40.79 -43.25
N GLY A 290 5.82 40.81 -44.59
CA GLY A 290 7.05 41.04 -45.38
C GLY A 290 7.52 42.50 -45.46
N ARG A 291 6.66 43.49 -45.18
CA ARG A 291 7.00 44.92 -45.34
C ARG A 291 7.60 45.59 -44.10
N LYS A 292 7.57 44.96 -42.92
CA LYS A 292 8.01 45.59 -41.65
C LYS A 292 9.43 45.24 -41.20
N PHE A 293 10.13 44.32 -41.88
CA PHE A 293 11.47 43.87 -41.46
C PHE A 293 12.64 44.38 -42.32
N SER A 294 12.40 45.21 -43.34
CA SER A 294 13.47 45.72 -44.23
C SER A 294 14.31 46.86 -43.65
N HIS A 295 13.99 47.38 -42.45
CA HIS A 295 14.65 48.56 -41.89
C HIS A 295 15.56 48.33 -40.66
N MET A 296 15.79 47.10 -40.23
CA MET A 296 16.80 46.82 -39.18
C MET A 296 18.08 46.27 -39.80
N ARG A 297 19.09 47.14 -39.99
CA ARG A 297 20.49 46.72 -40.09
C ARG A 297 21.16 46.93 -38.74
N ILE A 298 21.68 45.84 -38.18
CA ILE A 298 22.49 45.81 -36.96
C ILE A 298 23.88 46.36 -37.31
N ARG A 299 24.41 47.28 -36.49
CA ARG A 299 25.77 47.79 -36.61
C ARG A 299 26.76 46.69 -36.21
N GLU A 300 27.75 46.43 -37.06
CA GLU A 300 28.90 45.58 -36.71
C GLU A 300 29.88 46.35 -35.81
N PRO A 301 30.52 45.68 -34.83
CA PRO A 301 31.51 46.30 -33.96
C PRO A 301 32.87 46.45 -34.65
N GLU A 302 33.55 47.58 -34.42
CA GLU A 302 34.87 47.87 -34.99
C GLU A 302 35.98 46.94 -34.45
N PRO A 303 36.96 46.55 -35.29
CA PRO A 303 38.08 45.72 -34.88
C PRO A 303 39.11 46.51 -34.08
N THR A 304 39.55 45.92 -32.98
CA THR A 304 40.57 46.43 -32.06
C THR A 304 41.95 46.33 -32.72
N GLU A 305 42.66 47.47 -32.82
CA GLU A 305 44.04 47.52 -33.29
C GLU A 305 44.97 46.74 -32.34
N THR A 306 45.85 45.93 -32.93
CA THR A 306 46.99 45.31 -32.23
C THR A 306 48.23 46.18 -32.41
N PRO A 307 49.07 46.32 -31.36
CA PRO A 307 50.23 47.21 -31.42
C PRO A 307 51.38 46.55 -32.19
N SER A 308 52.01 47.31 -33.08
CA SER A 308 53.33 46.98 -33.64
C SER A 308 54.42 47.68 -32.80
N THR A 309 55.50 46.93 -32.62
CA THR A 309 56.80 47.25 -31.98
C THR A 309 57.36 48.63 -32.27
#